data_AF-A0A9D1I3A1-F1
#
_entry.id   AF-A0A9D1I3A1-F1
#
_cell.length_a   1.000
_cell.length_b   1.000
_cell.length_c   1.000
_cell.angle_alpha   90.00
_cell.angle_beta   90.00
_cell.angle_gamma   90.00
#
_symmetry.space_group_name_H-M   'P 1'
#
loop_
_entity.id
_entity.type
_entity.pdbx_description
1 polymer ?
#
loop_
_entity_poly.entity_id
_entity_poly.type
_entity_poly.pdbx_seq_one_letter_code
_entity_poly.pdbx_strand_id
1 'polypeptide(L)'
;MMYMEKEAYPKPLVRVTGGKGGEAVLIVGSEKTALHDCGMACFSEELISNIEKALQERPLDYVLLSHTHYDHMGALPDVIKRWPQVKVCGNAKAAQVFGRQGALDMIVSMGKSAAELYGKDPDKVTADGLRVDMILEDADIINLGDEKIAAFGTKGHTDCSVSYFMQPGGILFASESTGIIGIDGKVRTSILKSFDQSLESAAFLKMLPFDHILVPHFGILDRRYNDSYFDEYIRAAEEEKDFINDLIKKGMTCEEIFEEHKKVYWTEARKKDQPYRAYDVNTHIIIKRMLKEAGL
;
A
#
# COMPACT_ATOMS: atom_id res chain seq x y z
N MET A 1 7.61 -18.92 13.66
CA MET A 1 6.79 -18.78 12.45
C MET A 1 5.47 -18.18 12.89
N MET A 2 5.11 -17.02 12.34
CA MET A 2 3.79 -16.43 12.57
C MET A 2 2.75 -17.38 11.95
N TYR A 3 2.13 -18.24 12.75
CA TYR A 3 0.92 -18.95 12.33
C TYR A 3 -0.21 -17.92 12.40
N MET A 4 -0.52 -17.32 11.26
CA MET A 4 -1.43 -16.18 11.15
C MET A 4 -2.85 -16.69 10.91
N GLU A 5 -3.62 -16.89 11.97
CA GLU A 5 -5.07 -16.87 11.83
C GLU A 5 -5.45 -15.43 11.47
N LYS A 6 -6.07 -15.23 10.30
CA LYS A 6 -6.58 -13.90 9.94
C LYS A 6 -7.69 -13.56 10.93
N GLU A 7 -7.48 -12.54 11.76
CA GLU A 7 -8.55 -12.02 12.60
C GLU A 7 -9.73 -11.58 11.73
N ALA A 8 -10.93 -11.80 12.23
CA ALA A 8 -12.11 -11.20 11.63
C ALA A 8 -11.96 -9.68 11.67
N TYR A 9 -12.37 -9.01 10.60
CA TYR A 9 -12.30 -7.56 10.53
C TYR A 9 -13.19 -6.94 11.64
N PRO A 10 -12.63 -6.09 12.54
CA PRO A 10 -13.42 -5.42 13.55
C PRO A 10 -14.41 -4.49 12.88
N LYS A 11 -15.60 -4.37 13.46
CA LYS A 11 -16.60 -3.42 12.97
C LYS A 11 -16.04 -1.99 13.05
N PRO A 12 -16.37 -1.11 12.09
CA PRO A 12 -17.29 -1.32 10.96
C PRO A 12 -16.61 -1.76 9.65
N LEU A 13 -15.44 -2.41 9.72
CA LEU A 13 -14.70 -2.82 8.53
C LEU A 13 -15.32 -4.05 7.87
N VAL A 14 -15.38 -4.02 6.54
CA VAL A 14 -15.76 -5.14 5.68
C VAL A 14 -14.68 -5.32 4.62
N ARG A 15 -14.05 -6.50 4.59
CA ARG A 15 -13.08 -6.82 3.54
C ARG A 15 -13.82 -7.02 2.22
N VAL A 16 -13.51 -6.19 1.22
CA VAL A 16 -14.16 -6.20 -0.10
C VAL A 16 -13.18 -6.53 -1.24
N THR A 17 -11.94 -6.84 -0.92
CA THR A 17 -10.87 -7.22 -1.86
C THR A 17 -11.34 -8.15 -2.97
N GLY A 18 -11.15 -7.71 -4.22
CA GLY A 18 -11.56 -8.45 -5.41
C GLY A 18 -10.66 -9.65 -5.73
N GLY A 19 -9.37 -9.59 -5.42
CA GLY A 19 -8.43 -10.65 -5.79
C GLY A 19 -7.07 -10.57 -5.09
N LYS A 20 -6.06 -11.21 -5.68
CA LYS A 20 -4.71 -11.28 -5.11
C LYS A 20 -3.92 -9.99 -5.36
N GLY A 21 -2.87 -9.79 -4.57
CA GLY A 21 -1.86 -8.77 -4.81
C GLY A 21 -2.20 -7.36 -4.34
N GLY A 22 -3.34 -7.15 -3.69
CA GLY A 22 -3.71 -5.89 -3.04
C GLY A 22 -4.79 -6.15 -1.99
N GLU A 23 -5.02 -5.20 -1.09
CA GLU A 23 -6.07 -5.29 -0.07
C GLU A 23 -6.98 -4.07 -0.16
N ALA A 24 -8.29 -4.30 -0.19
CA ALA A 24 -9.31 -3.26 -0.25
C ALA A 24 -10.37 -3.48 0.82
N VAL A 25 -10.62 -2.45 1.63
CA VAL A 25 -11.43 -2.56 2.83
C VAL A 25 -12.44 -1.44 2.87
N LEU A 26 -13.71 -1.80 2.99
CA LEU A 26 -14.82 -0.87 3.10
C LEU A 26 -15.05 -0.55 4.59
N ILE A 27 -15.09 0.73 4.91
CA ILE A 27 -15.53 1.28 6.19
C ILE A 27 -17.01 1.66 6.04
N VAL A 28 -17.91 0.93 6.70
CA VAL A 28 -19.34 1.24 6.71
C VAL A 28 -19.66 2.05 7.97
N GLY A 29 -19.23 3.32 7.96
CA GLY A 29 -19.51 4.23 9.07
C GLY A 29 -21.01 4.45 9.28
N SER A 30 -21.35 4.93 10.46
CA SER A 30 -22.73 5.22 10.87
C SER A 30 -23.47 6.13 9.87
N GLU A 31 -22.85 7.21 9.40
CA GLU A 31 -23.44 8.18 8.46
C GLU A 31 -22.92 8.06 7.03
N LYS A 32 -21.62 7.81 6.84
CA LYS A 32 -20.97 7.75 5.52
C LYS A 32 -20.09 6.52 5.37
N THR A 33 -19.67 6.26 4.13
CA THR A 33 -18.82 5.11 3.83
C THR A 33 -17.52 5.53 3.16
N ALA A 34 -16.47 4.75 3.39
CA ALA A 34 -15.18 4.98 2.77
C ALA A 34 -14.57 3.65 2.31
N LEU A 35 -13.89 3.64 1.18
CA LEU A 35 -13.11 2.51 0.70
C LEU A 35 -11.63 2.83 0.88
N HIS A 36 -10.91 2.06 1.69
CA HIS A 36 -9.45 2.13 1.77
C HIS A 36 -8.84 1.25 0.68
N ASP A 37 -8.14 1.89 -0.26
CA ASP A 37 -7.55 1.29 -1.47
C ASP A 37 -8.54 0.49 -2.35
N CYS A 38 -8.13 0.22 -3.59
CA CYS A 38 -8.92 -0.49 -4.60
C CYS A 38 -8.23 -1.77 -5.12
N GLY A 39 -7.02 -2.10 -4.68
CA GLY A 39 -6.32 -3.27 -5.19
C GLY A 39 -5.96 -3.16 -6.68
N MET A 40 -5.83 -4.29 -7.37
CA MET A 40 -5.42 -4.36 -8.78
C MET A 40 -6.57 -4.18 -9.76
N ALA A 41 -6.27 -3.54 -10.90
CA ALA A 41 -7.21 -3.29 -12.00
C ALA A 41 -7.91 -4.57 -12.51
N CYS A 42 -7.17 -5.68 -12.61
CA CYS A 42 -7.68 -6.92 -13.20
C CYS A 42 -8.71 -7.68 -12.33
N PHE A 43 -9.00 -7.18 -11.12
CA PHE A 43 -10.02 -7.70 -10.21
C PHE A 43 -11.12 -6.66 -9.91
N SER A 44 -11.29 -5.65 -10.78
CA SER A 44 -12.23 -4.55 -10.56
C SER A 44 -13.69 -5.02 -10.51
N GLU A 45 -14.08 -5.98 -11.34
CA GLU A 45 -15.43 -6.55 -11.35
C GLU A 45 -15.76 -7.24 -10.01
N GLU A 46 -14.83 -8.05 -9.48
CA GLU A 46 -15.00 -8.70 -8.18
C GLU A 46 -15.03 -7.70 -7.02
N LEU A 47 -14.15 -6.70 -7.04
CA LEU A 47 -14.13 -5.62 -6.06
C LEU A 47 -15.47 -4.87 -6.04
N ILE A 48 -15.96 -4.43 -7.21
CA ILE A 48 -17.22 -3.70 -7.33
C ILE A 48 -18.37 -4.55 -6.80
N SER A 49 -18.46 -5.83 -7.20
CA SER A 49 -19.50 -6.73 -6.70
C SER A 49 -19.47 -6.87 -5.18
N ASN A 50 -18.29 -6.94 -4.57
CA ASN A 50 -18.14 -7.02 -3.11
C ASN A 50 -18.54 -5.73 -2.42
N ILE A 51 -18.16 -4.56 -2.97
CA ILE A 51 -18.55 -3.25 -2.45
C ILE A 51 -20.08 -3.11 -2.50
N GLU A 52 -20.72 -3.43 -3.63
CA GLU A 52 -22.18 -3.34 -3.79
C GLU A 52 -22.93 -4.21 -2.78
N LYS A 53 -22.47 -5.46 -2.56
CA LYS A 53 -23.06 -6.36 -1.56
C LYS A 53 -22.94 -5.80 -0.15
N ALA A 54 -21.80 -5.18 0.18
CA ALA A 54 -21.55 -4.64 1.51
C ALA A 54 -22.28 -3.30 1.75
N LEU A 55 -22.37 -2.44 0.74
CA LEU A 55 -23.06 -1.15 0.80
C LEU A 55 -24.58 -1.28 0.75
N GLN A 56 -25.10 -2.31 0.08
CA GLN A 56 -26.52 -2.42 -0.24
C GLN A 56 -27.00 -1.16 -0.99
N GLU A 57 -27.85 -0.34 -0.37
CA GLU A 57 -28.37 0.90 -0.94
C GLU A 57 -27.56 2.16 -0.55
N ARG A 58 -26.56 2.02 0.33
CA ARG A 58 -25.74 3.15 0.78
C ARG A 58 -24.80 3.63 -0.33
N PRO A 59 -24.54 4.95 -0.45
CA PRO A 59 -23.55 5.46 -1.38
C PRO A 59 -22.12 5.08 -0.95
N LEU A 60 -21.19 5.11 -1.90
CA LEU A 60 -19.75 5.18 -1.61
C LEU A 60 -19.33 6.65 -1.57
N ASP A 61 -19.03 7.18 -0.39
CA ASP A 61 -18.75 8.62 -0.22
C ASP A 61 -17.29 8.96 -0.49
N TYR A 62 -16.36 8.12 -0.01
CA TYR A 62 -14.91 8.37 -0.10
C TYR A 62 -14.13 7.16 -0.61
N VAL A 63 -13.03 7.41 -1.32
CA VAL A 63 -11.94 6.45 -1.50
C VAL A 63 -10.69 7.04 -0.85
N LEU A 64 -10.10 6.32 0.11
CA LEU A 64 -8.89 6.71 0.82
C LEU A 64 -7.71 5.97 0.20
N LEU A 65 -6.85 6.68 -0.51
CA LEU A 65 -5.67 6.09 -1.13
C LEU A 65 -4.54 6.01 -0.10
N SER A 66 -3.94 4.83 0.05
CA SER A 66 -2.68 4.69 0.77
C SER A 66 -1.52 5.30 -0.04
N HIS A 67 -1.47 5.03 -1.35
CA HIS A 67 -0.56 5.66 -2.32
C HIS A 67 -0.96 5.27 -3.76
N THR A 68 -0.15 5.66 -4.75
CA THR A 68 -0.52 5.59 -6.18
C THR A 68 0.07 4.41 -6.95
N HIS A 69 0.43 3.30 -6.31
CA HIS A 69 0.86 2.11 -7.04
C HIS A 69 -0.32 1.32 -7.61
N TYR A 70 -0.06 0.62 -8.71
CA TYR A 70 -1.06 -0.08 -9.52
C TYR A 70 -1.81 -1.20 -8.77
N ASP A 71 -1.18 -1.74 -7.73
CA ASP A 71 -1.67 -2.79 -6.86
C ASP A 71 -2.46 -2.29 -5.65
N HIS A 72 -2.47 -0.96 -5.44
CA HIS A 72 -3.26 -0.28 -4.42
C HIS A 72 -4.47 0.42 -4.98
N MET A 73 -4.34 1.04 -6.16
CA MET A 73 -5.41 1.84 -6.75
C MET A 73 -5.76 1.44 -8.18
N GLY A 74 -5.27 0.30 -8.67
CA GLY A 74 -5.48 -0.12 -10.06
C GLY A 74 -6.95 -0.22 -10.49
N ALA A 75 -7.85 -0.60 -9.58
CA ALA A 75 -9.29 -0.65 -9.87
C ALA A 75 -10.02 0.70 -9.66
N LEU A 76 -9.32 1.76 -9.24
CA LEU A 76 -9.91 3.08 -8.99
C LEU A 76 -10.66 3.66 -10.19
N PRO A 77 -10.19 3.55 -11.46
CA PRO A 77 -10.96 4.01 -12.62
C PRO A 77 -12.36 3.41 -12.72
N ASP A 78 -12.48 2.10 -12.49
CA ASP A 78 -13.77 1.39 -12.54
C ASP A 78 -14.65 1.73 -11.33
N VAL A 79 -14.04 1.91 -10.14
CA VAL A 79 -14.75 2.39 -8.93
C VAL A 79 -15.34 3.79 -9.19
N ILE A 80 -14.56 4.71 -9.75
CA ILE A 80 -15.02 6.05 -10.13
C ILE A 80 -16.17 5.98 -11.12
N LYS A 81 -16.07 5.13 -12.15
CA LYS A 81 -17.12 4.96 -13.15
C LYS A 81 -18.41 4.44 -12.53
N ARG A 82 -18.30 3.55 -11.54
CA ARG A 82 -19.46 2.96 -10.84
C ARG A 82 -20.10 3.92 -9.83
N TRP A 83 -19.30 4.74 -9.14
CA TRP A 83 -19.73 5.76 -8.20
C TRP A 83 -19.19 7.14 -8.58
N PRO A 84 -19.77 7.83 -9.59
CA PRO A 84 -19.21 9.09 -10.11
C PRO A 84 -19.13 10.24 -9.10
N GLN A 85 -19.93 10.18 -8.03
CA GLN A 85 -19.95 11.19 -6.96
C GLN A 85 -18.93 10.91 -5.83
N VAL A 86 -18.23 9.78 -5.88
CA VAL A 86 -17.24 9.43 -4.86
C VAL A 86 -16.11 10.45 -4.82
N LYS A 87 -15.67 10.83 -3.63
CA LYS A 87 -14.52 11.72 -3.45
C LYS A 87 -13.26 10.89 -3.25
N VAL A 88 -12.30 11.02 -4.16
CA VAL A 88 -11.00 10.38 -4.02
C VAL A 88 -10.10 11.24 -3.14
N CYS A 89 -9.63 10.66 -2.04
CA CYS A 89 -8.79 11.30 -1.04
C CYS A 89 -7.36 10.76 -1.14
N GLY A 90 -6.39 11.67 -1.06
CA GLY A 90 -4.97 11.35 -1.03
C GLY A 90 -4.17 12.62 -0.80
N ASN A 91 -2.84 12.54 -0.72
CA ASN A 91 -2.04 13.76 -0.52
C ASN A 91 -1.80 14.53 -1.84
N ALA A 92 -1.23 15.73 -1.74
CA ALA A 92 -0.93 16.57 -2.91
C ALA A 92 0.00 15.88 -3.91
N LYS A 93 0.88 14.98 -3.45
CA LYS A 93 1.79 14.25 -4.32
C LYS A 93 1.06 13.21 -5.17
N ALA A 94 0.02 12.56 -4.64
CA ALA A 94 -0.81 11.64 -5.42
C ALA A 94 -1.47 12.36 -6.60
N ALA A 95 -2.01 13.57 -6.39
CA ALA A 95 -2.57 14.40 -7.45
C ALA A 95 -1.52 14.74 -8.54
N GLN A 96 -0.29 15.09 -8.13
CA GLN A 96 0.82 15.32 -9.06
C GLN A 96 1.19 14.07 -9.86
N VAL A 97 1.12 12.87 -9.27
CA VAL A 97 1.40 11.61 -9.98
C VAL A 97 0.36 11.38 -11.07
N PHE A 98 -0.93 11.58 -10.77
CA PHE A 98 -2.00 11.41 -11.76
C PHE A 98 -1.96 12.46 -12.88
N GLY A 99 -1.32 13.60 -12.67
CA GLY A 99 -1.07 14.59 -13.71
C GLY A 99 0.13 14.30 -14.64
N ARG A 100 0.88 13.20 -14.44
CA ARG A 100 2.11 12.89 -15.19
C ARG A 100 1.94 11.68 -16.09
N GLN A 101 1.96 11.89 -17.40
CA GLN A 101 1.77 10.83 -18.39
C GLN A 101 2.68 9.60 -18.17
N GLY A 102 3.98 9.80 -17.97
CA GLY A 102 4.90 8.68 -17.75
C GLY A 102 4.61 7.87 -16.47
N ALA A 103 3.96 8.46 -15.46
CA ALA A 103 3.51 7.71 -14.29
C ALA A 103 2.24 6.91 -14.61
N LEU A 104 1.29 7.49 -15.35
CA LEU A 104 0.10 6.79 -15.83
C LEU A 104 0.48 5.59 -16.72
N ASP A 105 1.41 5.78 -17.64
CA ASP A 105 1.93 4.72 -18.51
C ASP A 105 2.53 3.57 -17.70
N MET A 106 3.27 3.91 -16.62
CA MET A 106 3.83 2.91 -15.73
C MET A 106 2.75 2.16 -14.95
N ILE A 107 1.74 2.86 -14.42
CA ILE A 107 0.60 2.24 -13.73
C ILE A 107 -0.10 1.24 -14.65
N VAL A 108 -0.43 1.65 -15.88
CA VAL A 108 -1.07 0.77 -16.86
C VAL A 108 -0.16 -0.41 -17.22
N SER A 109 1.12 -0.16 -17.49
CA SER A 109 2.07 -1.21 -17.87
C SER A 109 2.24 -2.28 -16.77
N MET A 110 2.32 -1.86 -15.51
CA MET A 110 2.40 -2.79 -14.37
C MET A 110 1.09 -3.54 -14.17
N GLY A 111 -0.05 -2.84 -14.27
CA GLY A 111 -1.37 -3.45 -14.20
C GLY A 111 -1.61 -4.50 -15.29
N LYS A 112 -1.17 -4.25 -16.53
CA LYS A 112 -1.24 -5.21 -17.64
C LYS A 112 -0.43 -6.48 -17.34
N SER A 113 0.81 -6.33 -16.87
CA SER A 113 1.60 -7.50 -16.48
C SER A 113 1.00 -8.27 -15.31
N ALA A 114 0.34 -7.59 -14.36
CA ALA A 114 -0.38 -8.28 -13.30
C ALA A 114 -1.62 -9.01 -13.84
N ALA A 115 -2.36 -8.42 -14.78
CA ALA A 115 -3.49 -9.07 -15.44
C ALA A 115 -3.04 -10.36 -16.14
N GLU A 116 -1.99 -10.31 -16.95
CA GLU A 116 -1.41 -11.48 -17.63
C GLU A 116 -1.00 -12.57 -16.63
N LEU A 117 -0.30 -12.18 -15.55
CA LEU A 117 0.16 -13.11 -14.51
C LEU A 117 -1.01 -13.84 -13.83
N TYR A 118 -2.12 -13.15 -13.60
CA TYR A 118 -3.31 -13.71 -12.96
C TYR A 118 -4.30 -14.32 -13.96
N GLY A 119 -3.95 -14.42 -15.25
CA GLY A 119 -4.83 -14.99 -16.28
C GLY A 119 -6.08 -14.14 -16.55
N LYS A 120 -5.97 -12.83 -16.37
CA LYS A 120 -6.99 -11.81 -16.62
C LYS A 120 -6.68 -11.04 -17.89
N ASP A 121 -7.69 -10.35 -18.41
CA ASP A 121 -7.57 -9.55 -19.64
C ASP A 121 -6.76 -8.25 -19.40
N PRO A 122 -5.56 -8.09 -19.97
CA PRO A 122 -4.76 -6.88 -19.80
C PRO A 122 -5.36 -5.66 -20.51
N ASP A 123 -6.22 -5.83 -21.51
CA ASP A 123 -6.79 -4.71 -22.27
C ASP A 123 -7.88 -3.95 -21.49
N LYS A 124 -8.36 -4.53 -20.39
CA LYS A 124 -9.25 -3.85 -19.43
C LYS A 124 -8.51 -2.88 -18.50
N VAL A 125 -7.18 -2.92 -18.43
CA VAL A 125 -6.41 -2.05 -17.54
C VAL A 125 -6.33 -0.64 -18.11
N THR A 126 -6.81 0.35 -17.36
CA THR A 126 -6.78 1.77 -17.72
C THR A 126 -6.31 2.64 -16.56
N ALA A 127 -5.90 3.87 -16.87
CA ALA A 127 -5.63 4.95 -15.93
C ALA A 127 -6.60 6.13 -16.11
N ASP A 128 -7.62 5.96 -16.96
CA ASP A 128 -8.56 7.03 -17.30
C ASP A 128 -9.40 7.42 -16.08
N GLY A 129 -9.53 8.73 -15.86
CA GLY A 129 -10.33 9.27 -14.77
C GLY A 129 -9.67 9.21 -13.40
N LEU A 130 -8.43 8.69 -13.27
CA LEU A 130 -7.64 8.80 -12.05
C LEU A 130 -7.53 10.27 -11.63
N ARG A 131 -7.89 10.54 -10.38
CA ARG A 131 -7.90 11.89 -9.81
C ARG A 131 -7.79 11.84 -8.29
N VAL A 132 -7.53 13.00 -7.70
CA VAL A 132 -7.67 13.25 -6.27
C VAL A 132 -8.60 14.46 -6.13
N ASP A 133 -9.75 14.26 -5.49
CA ASP A 133 -10.77 15.29 -5.27
C ASP A 133 -10.55 16.03 -3.95
N MET A 134 -9.94 15.35 -2.97
CA MET A 134 -9.62 15.91 -1.66
C MET A 134 -8.15 15.66 -1.34
N ILE A 135 -7.38 16.76 -1.28
CA ILE A 135 -6.00 16.72 -0.78
C ILE A 135 -6.05 16.68 0.74
N LEU A 136 -5.42 15.66 1.32
CA LEU A 136 -5.29 15.49 2.77
C LEU A 136 -3.89 15.91 3.24
N GLU A 137 -3.86 16.64 4.35
CA GLU A 137 -2.68 16.99 5.14
C GLU A 137 -2.66 16.23 6.47
N ASP A 138 -1.58 16.40 7.24
CA ASP A 138 -1.42 15.70 8.51
C ASP A 138 -2.51 16.12 9.52
N ALA A 139 -3.12 15.10 10.13
CA ALA A 139 -4.25 15.21 11.07
C ALA A 139 -5.56 15.74 10.49
N ASP A 140 -5.70 15.86 9.16
CA ASP A 140 -7.01 16.07 8.54
C ASP A 140 -7.97 14.93 8.88
N ILE A 141 -9.23 15.28 9.16
CA ILE A 141 -10.24 14.33 9.61
C ILE A 141 -11.31 14.13 8.54
N ILE A 142 -11.47 12.87 8.12
CA ILE A 142 -12.63 12.40 7.37
C ILE A 142 -13.68 11.90 8.37
N ASN A 143 -14.82 12.58 8.38
CA ASN A 143 -15.93 12.26 9.29
C ASN A 143 -16.95 11.35 8.59
N LEU A 144 -17.13 10.15 9.12
CA LEU A 144 -18.10 9.15 8.67
C LEU A 144 -19.31 8.99 9.62
N GLY A 145 -19.45 9.89 10.61
CA GLY A 145 -20.46 9.87 11.67
C GLY A 145 -19.80 9.69 13.04
N ASP A 146 -20.15 8.64 13.75
CA ASP A 146 -19.47 8.17 14.96
C ASP A 146 -17.99 7.86 14.68
N GLU A 147 -17.68 7.35 13.48
CA GLU A 147 -16.32 7.06 13.03
C GLU A 147 -15.62 8.27 12.41
N LYS A 148 -14.41 8.54 12.87
CA LYS A 148 -13.53 9.61 12.38
C LYS A 148 -12.19 9.02 12.01
N ILE A 149 -11.71 9.37 10.81
CA ILE A 149 -10.46 8.88 10.26
C ILE A 149 -9.50 10.06 10.11
N ALA A 150 -8.43 10.07 10.89
CA ALA A 150 -7.33 11.01 10.73
C ALA A 150 -6.35 10.52 9.67
N ALA A 151 -5.85 11.41 8.82
CA ALA A 151 -4.85 11.12 7.80
C ALA A 151 -3.46 11.58 8.22
N PHE A 152 -2.43 10.81 7.86
CA PHE A 152 -1.03 11.16 8.13
C PHE A 152 -0.16 10.82 6.92
N GLY A 153 0.57 11.80 6.42
CA GLY A 153 1.62 11.59 5.43
C GLY A 153 2.71 10.69 6.00
N THR A 154 2.87 9.51 5.42
CA THR A 154 3.86 8.51 5.87
C THR A 154 4.79 8.19 4.72
N LYS A 155 5.83 9.02 4.55
CA LYS A 155 6.77 8.91 3.43
C LYS A 155 7.77 7.77 3.67
N GLY A 156 8.45 7.35 2.61
CA GLY A 156 9.50 6.33 2.69
C GLY A 156 9.33 5.21 1.68
N HIS A 157 8.13 4.68 1.49
CA HIS A 157 7.83 3.87 0.31
C HIS A 157 7.69 4.76 -0.92
N THR A 158 6.74 5.71 -0.87
CA THR A 158 6.59 6.77 -1.87
C THR A 158 6.36 8.12 -1.18
N ASP A 159 6.53 9.21 -1.93
CA ASP A 159 6.23 10.56 -1.42
C ASP A 159 4.70 10.82 -1.33
N CYS A 160 3.89 9.99 -1.99
CA CYS A 160 2.43 10.05 -1.95
C CYS A 160 1.79 9.14 -0.89
N SER A 161 2.61 8.46 -0.09
CA SER A 161 2.14 7.53 0.93
C SER A 161 1.45 8.22 2.11
N VAL A 162 0.27 7.72 2.47
CA VAL A 162 -0.62 8.18 3.53
C VAL A 162 -1.06 6.97 4.35
N SER A 163 -1.02 7.10 5.67
CA SER A 163 -1.61 6.15 6.61
C SER A 163 -2.81 6.80 7.28
N TYR A 164 -3.75 5.99 7.74
CA TYR A 164 -4.99 6.48 8.33
C TYR A 164 -5.21 5.89 9.72
N PHE A 165 -5.76 6.67 10.64
CA PHE A 165 -6.10 6.21 11.98
C PHE A 165 -7.56 6.49 12.29
N MET A 166 -8.33 5.44 12.57
CA MET A 166 -9.76 5.51 12.81
C MET A 166 -10.11 5.35 14.30
N GLN A 167 -11.01 6.21 14.76
CA GLN A 167 -11.68 6.09 16.04
C GLN A 167 -13.20 6.17 15.90
N PRO A 168 -13.98 5.56 16.81
CA PRO A 168 -13.55 4.65 17.88
C PRO A 168 -13.01 3.31 17.32
N GLY A 169 -12.40 2.49 18.18
CA GLY A 169 -11.88 1.17 17.83
C GLY A 169 -10.37 1.10 17.56
N GLY A 170 -9.68 2.25 17.47
CA GLY A 170 -8.22 2.30 17.41
C GLY A 170 -7.65 1.52 16.22
N ILE A 171 -8.15 1.76 15.02
CA ILE A 171 -7.75 1.00 13.83
C ILE A 171 -6.74 1.83 13.03
N LEU A 172 -5.52 1.32 12.89
CA LEU A 172 -4.47 1.89 12.08
C LEU A 172 -4.42 1.21 10.71
N PHE A 173 -4.61 1.98 9.63
CA PHE A 173 -4.34 1.59 8.26
C PHE A 173 -2.93 2.05 7.92
N ALA A 174 -1.96 1.16 8.07
CA ALA A 174 -0.57 1.44 7.79
C ALA A 174 -0.32 1.40 6.28
N SER A 175 0.45 2.37 5.76
CA SER A 175 0.89 2.37 4.36
C SER A 175 2.11 1.47 4.14
N GLU A 176 2.47 1.21 2.89
CA GLU A 176 3.66 0.40 2.56
C GLU A 176 4.98 1.04 3.05
N SER A 177 4.96 2.31 3.45
CA SER A 177 6.12 2.97 4.08
C SER A 177 6.51 2.36 5.41
N THR A 178 5.68 1.54 6.04
CA THR A 178 6.05 0.80 7.26
C THR A 178 6.09 -0.70 7.05
N GLY A 179 6.22 -1.13 5.79
CA GLY A 179 6.48 -2.50 5.41
C GLY A 179 5.24 -3.35 5.17
N ILE A 180 5.50 -4.55 4.64
CA ILE A 180 4.50 -5.57 4.29
C ILE A 180 4.83 -6.86 5.02
N ILE A 181 3.84 -7.75 5.17
CA ILE A 181 4.06 -9.10 5.69
C ILE A 181 3.89 -10.10 4.56
N GLY A 182 4.93 -10.88 4.28
CA GLY A 182 4.80 -11.99 3.32
C GLY A 182 4.24 -13.24 3.96
N ILE A 183 3.86 -14.23 3.15
CA ILE A 183 3.21 -15.48 3.61
C ILE A 183 4.03 -16.32 4.58
N ASP A 184 5.34 -16.10 4.65
CA ASP A 184 6.22 -16.73 5.62
C ASP A 184 6.21 -16.04 6.99
N GLY A 185 5.37 -15.01 7.16
CA GLY A 185 5.25 -14.22 8.36
C GLY A 185 6.45 -13.29 8.59
N LYS A 186 7.22 -12.97 7.56
CA LYS A 186 8.34 -12.03 7.70
C LYS A 186 7.91 -10.63 7.25
N VAL A 187 8.20 -9.66 8.10
CA VAL A 187 8.15 -8.25 7.74
C VAL A 187 9.19 -7.98 6.65
N ARG A 188 8.79 -7.26 5.61
CA ARG A 188 9.64 -6.84 4.50
C ARG A 188 9.47 -5.36 4.25
N THR A 189 10.53 -4.79 3.73
CA THR A 189 10.64 -3.39 3.32
C THR A 189 10.28 -3.24 1.85
N SER A 190 9.95 -2.01 1.47
CA SER A 190 9.68 -1.61 0.09
C SER A 190 10.12 -0.15 -0.16
N ILE A 191 11.19 0.32 0.47
CA ILE A 191 11.47 1.76 0.65
C ILE A 191 12.06 2.42 -0.62
N LEU A 192 11.23 2.87 -1.56
CA LEU A 192 11.69 3.52 -2.81
C LEU A 192 12.05 5.00 -2.64
N LYS A 193 11.40 5.60 -1.63
CA LYS A 193 11.63 6.86 -0.93
C LYS A 193 12.97 6.99 -0.25
N SER A 194 12.92 7.35 1.01
CA SER A 194 14.06 7.51 1.89
C SER A 194 13.89 6.51 3.04
N PHE A 195 14.96 5.79 3.38
CA PHE A 195 14.98 4.96 4.59
C PHE A 195 14.70 5.80 5.82
N ASP A 196 15.33 6.98 5.93
CA ASP A 196 15.16 7.84 7.10
C ASP A 196 13.69 8.27 7.26
N GLN A 197 13.02 8.69 6.18
CA GLN A 197 11.60 9.04 6.22
C GLN A 197 10.69 7.84 6.55
N SER A 198 11.05 6.64 6.08
CA SER A 198 10.33 5.42 6.39
C SER A 198 10.45 5.05 7.88
N LEU A 199 11.65 5.17 8.44
CA LEU A 199 11.92 4.95 9.86
C LEU A 199 11.20 5.98 10.73
N GLU A 200 11.20 7.26 10.34
CA GLU A 200 10.42 8.32 10.99
C GLU A 200 8.92 8.01 10.96
N SER A 201 8.40 7.57 9.81
CA SER A 201 6.98 7.20 9.66
C SER A 201 6.62 6.01 10.57
N ALA A 202 7.46 4.99 10.63
CA ALA A 202 7.25 3.84 11.51
C ALA A 202 7.31 4.22 12.99
N ALA A 203 8.29 5.04 13.40
CA ALA A 203 8.41 5.53 14.76
C ALA A 203 7.19 6.37 15.17
N PHE A 204 6.68 7.22 14.28
CA PHE A 204 5.48 8.00 14.50
C PHE A 204 4.23 7.11 14.64
N LEU A 205 3.99 6.21 13.68
CA LEU A 205 2.80 5.35 13.71
C LEU A 205 2.77 4.44 14.94
N LYS A 206 3.95 3.98 15.40
CA LYS A 206 4.09 3.20 16.64
C LYS A 206 3.57 3.93 17.88
N MET A 207 3.58 5.27 17.89
CA MET A 207 3.10 6.07 19.03
C MET A 207 1.58 6.25 19.07
N LEU A 208 0.86 5.88 18.01
CA LEU A 208 -0.59 6.01 17.97
C LEU A 208 -1.28 4.96 18.87
N PRO A 209 -2.41 5.28 19.50
CA PRO A 209 -3.10 4.37 20.41
C PRO A 209 -4.00 3.39 19.62
N PHE A 210 -3.39 2.53 18.80
CA PHE A 210 -4.11 1.54 18.02
C PHE A 210 -4.33 0.23 18.79
N ASP A 211 -5.48 -0.39 18.53
CA ASP A 211 -5.85 -1.75 18.96
C ASP A 211 -5.70 -2.77 17.83
N HIS A 212 -5.76 -2.31 16.57
CA HIS A 212 -5.67 -3.12 15.37
C HIS A 212 -4.77 -2.43 14.33
N ILE A 213 -3.92 -3.22 13.66
CA ILE A 213 -3.12 -2.77 12.52
C ILE A 213 -3.62 -3.49 11.27
N LEU A 214 -4.05 -2.72 10.27
CA LEU A 214 -4.25 -3.18 8.91
C LEU A 214 -3.01 -2.83 8.12
N VAL A 215 -2.31 -3.85 7.64
CA VAL A 215 -1.13 -3.69 6.78
C VAL A 215 -1.48 -3.88 5.30
N PRO A 216 -0.68 -3.29 4.40
CA PRO A 216 -0.83 -3.53 2.98
C PRO A 216 -0.67 -5.02 2.64
N HIS A 217 -1.44 -5.50 1.64
CA HIS A 217 -1.40 -6.86 1.05
C HIS A 217 -1.80 -8.06 1.93
N PHE A 218 -1.79 -7.94 3.27
CA PHE A 218 -2.17 -9.04 4.16
C PHE A 218 -3.54 -8.86 4.82
N GLY A 219 -3.92 -7.60 5.07
CA GLY A 219 -5.10 -7.22 5.82
C GLY A 219 -4.77 -6.97 7.28
N ILE A 220 -5.68 -7.37 8.16
CA ILE A 220 -5.52 -7.14 9.61
C ILE A 220 -4.53 -8.12 10.21
N LEU A 221 -3.58 -7.55 10.96
CA LEU A 221 -2.64 -8.30 11.77
C LEU A 221 -3.32 -8.86 13.00
N ASP A 222 -2.91 -10.08 13.35
CA ASP A 222 -3.19 -10.64 14.66
C ASP A 222 -2.61 -9.71 15.75
N ARG A 223 -3.43 -9.39 16.76
CA ARG A 223 -3.10 -8.37 17.75
C ARG A 223 -1.84 -8.67 18.55
N ARG A 224 -1.37 -9.93 18.58
CA ARG A 224 -0.11 -10.31 19.23
C ARG A 224 1.11 -9.63 18.60
N TYR A 225 1.00 -9.10 17.38
CA TYR A 225 2.08 -8.38 16.70
C TYR A 225 2.00 -6.86 16.89
N ASN A 226 0.98 -6.31 17.54
CA ASN A 226 0.82 -4.86 17.71
C ASN A 226 2.06 -4.21 18.34
N ASP A 227 2.65 -4.87 19.34
CA ASP A 227 3.80 -4.34 20.08
C ASP A 227 5.13 -4.56 19.36
N SER A 228 5.22 -5.52 18.42
CA SER A 228 6.47 -5.88 17.76
C SER A 228 6.57 -5.45 16.30
N TYR A 229 5.45 -5.24 15.60
CA TYR A 229 5.43 -5.02 14.15
C TYR A 229 6.33 -3.87 13.69
N PHE A 230 6.21 -2.69 14.31
CA PHE A 230 7.02 -1.53 13.93
C PHE A 230 8.51 -1.72 14.28
N ASP A 231 8.82 -2.40 15.38
CA ASP A 231 10.22 -2.70 15.75
C ASP A 231 10.85 -3.72 14.79
N GLU A 232 10.08 -4.75 14.40
CA GLU A 232 10.49 -5.72 13.39
C GLU A 232 10.69 -5.06 12.02
N TYR A 233 9.82 -4.12 11.65
CA TYR A 233 9.97 -3.32 10.44
C TYR A 233 11.23 -2.45 10.47
N ILE A 234 11.44 -1.68 11.56
CA ILE A 234 12.62 -0.82 11.73
C ILE A 234 13.89 -1.65 11.59
N ARG A 235 13.97 -2.78 12.30
CA ARG A 235 15.13 -3.69 12.18
C ARG A 235 15.33 -4.18 10.74
N ALA A 236 14.26 -4.60 10.06
CA ALA A 236 14.37 -5.07 8.66
C ALA A 236 14.83 -3.95 7.71
N ALA A 237 14.37 -2.71 7.93
CA ALA A 237 14.80 -1.54 7.17
C ALA A 237 16.27 -1.20 7.39
N GLU A 238 16.75 -1.25 8.63
CA GLU A 238 18.16 -1.04 8.96
C GLU A 238 19.05 -2.15 8.36
N GLU A 239 18.64 -3.42 8.49
CA GLU A 239 19.36 -4.56 7.93
C GLU A 239 19.49 -4.47 6.40
N GLU A 240 18.42 -4.09 5.68
CA GLU A 240 18.46 -3.90 4.22
C GLU A 240 19.33 -2.70 3.83
N LYS A 241 19.20 -1.57 4.56
CA LYS A 241 20.00 -0.36 4.32
C LYS A 241 21.49 -0.65 4.49
N ASP A 242 21.88 -1.31 5.57
CA ASP A 242 23.27 -1.65 5.86
C ASP A 242 23.82 -2.65 4.84
N PHE A 243 23.01 -3.65 4.47
CA PHE A 243 23.36 -4.61 3.43
C PHE A 243 23.70 -3.93 2.11
N ILE A 244 22.84 -3.03 1.61
CA ILE A 244 23.07 -2.33 0.34
C ILE A 244 24.26 -1.36 0.47
N ASN A 245 24.35 -0.60 1.56
CA ASN A 245 25.45 0.33 1.81
C ASN A 245 26.82 -0.36 1.81
N ASP A 246 26.91 -1.55 2.40
CA ASP A 246 28.17 -2.29 2.45
C ASP A 246 28.59 -2.82 1.07
N LEU A 247 27.64 -3.13 0.19
CA LEU A 247 27.95 -3.48 -1.20
C LEU A 247 28.37 -2.23 -2.01
N ILE A 248 27.73 -1.08 -1.77
CA ILE A 248 28.14 0.21 -2.37
C ILE A 248 29.58 0.56 -1.96
N LYS A 249 29.93 0.44 -0.68
CA LYS A 249 31.30 0.70 -0.17
C LYS A 249 32.35 -0.22 -0.79
N LYS A 250 31.97 -1.41 -1.25
CA LYS A 250 32.84 -2.34 -2.00
C LYS A 250 33.02 -1.94 -3.46
N GLY A 251 32.37 -0.86 -3.92
CA GLY A 251 32.44 -0.36 -5.29
C GLY A 251 31.61 -1.17 -6.28
N MET A 252 30.61 -1.91 -5.80
CA MET A 252 29.74 -2.72 -6.66
C MET A 252 28.79 -1.85 -7.48
N THR A 253 28.57 -2.25 -8.73
CA THR A 253 27.60 -1.65 -9.65
C THR A 253 26.16 -1.93 -9.21
N CYS A 254 25.19 -1.19 -9.79
CA CYS A 254 23.78 -1.39 -9.49
C CYS A 254 23.34 -2.85 -9.74
N GLU A 255 23.80 -3.44 -10.83
CA GLU A 255 23.45 -4.79 -11.27
C GLU A 255 24.10 -5.86 -10.38
N GLU A 256 25.35 -5.65 -9.95
CA GLU A 256 26.00 -6.56 -8.99
C GLU A 256 25.31 -6.52 -7.62
N ILE A 257 24.94 -5.33 -7.13
CA ILE A 257 24.17 -5.17 -5.89
C ILE A 257 22.81 -5.85 -6.03
N PHE A 258 22.14 -5.70 -7.17
CA PHE A 258 20.85 -6.34 -7.43
C PHE A 258 20.95 -7.86 -7.37
N GLU A 259 21.98 -8.47 -7.95
CA GLU A 259 22.16 -9.92 -7.89
C GLU A 259 22.48 -10.42 -6.47
N GLU A 260 23.25 -9.68 -5.67
CA GLU A 260 23.45 -10.03 -4.25
C GLU A 260 22.16 -9.88 -3.44
N HIS A 261 21.41 -8.81 -3.67
CA HIS A 261 20.11 -8.58 -3.04
C HIS A 261 19.11 -9.70 -3.38
N LYS A 262 19.11 -10.19 -4.63
CA LYS A 262 18.26 -11.30 -5.07
C LYS A 262 18.52 -12.58 -4.29
N LYS A 263 19.78 -12.91 -4.00
CA LYS A 263 20.15 -14.11 -3.24
C LYS A 263 19.56 -14.12 -1.83
N VAL A 264 19.43 -12.94 -1.21
CA VAL A 264 18.96 -12.79 0.17
C VAL A 264 17.44 -12.59 0.22
N TYR A 265 16.90 -11.70 -0.62
CA TYR A 265 15.55 -11.18 -0.47
C TYR A 265 14.53 -11.77 -1.46
N TRP A 266 14.96 -12.44 -2.53
CA TRP A 266 14.07 -13.08 -3.52
C TRP A 266 13.83 -14.56 -3.22
N THR A 267 13.17 -14.83 -2.09
CA THR A 267 12.95 -16.20 -1.58
C THR A 267 11.80 -16.92 -2.28
N GLU A 268 11.75 -18.26 -2.15
CA GLU A 268 10.62 -19.08 -2.65
C GLU A 268 9.27 -18.67 -2.07
N ALA A 269 9.24 -18.14 -0.85
CA ALA A 269 8.03 -17.58 -0.26
C ALA A 269 7.63 -16.29 -0.98
N ARG A 270 8.55 -15.36 -1.17
CA ARG A 270 8.28 -14.07 -1.83
C ARG A 270 7.82 -14.24 -3.29
N LYS A 271 8.36 -15.23 -4.01
CA LYS A 271 7.94 -15.59 -5.38
C LYS A 271 6.45 -15.93 -5.50
N LYS A 272 5.81 -16.39 -4.41
CA LYS A 272 4.39 -16.75 -4.40
C LYS A 272 3.47 -15.55 -4.19
N ASP A 273 3.99 -14.47 -3.61
CA ASP A 273 3.21 -13.29 -3.21
C ASP A 273 3.41 -12.12 -4.15
N GLN A 274 4.64 -11.91 -4.61
CA GLN A 274 5.03 -10.74 -5.39
C GLN A 274 5.38 -11.14 -6.83
N PRO A 275 4.86 -10.42 -7.84
CA PRO A 275 5.35 -10.55 -9.22
C PRO A 275 6.84 -10.19 -9.32
N TYR A 276 7.63 -10.98 -10.06
CA TYR A 276 9.07 -10.72 -10.23
C TYR A 276 9.36 -9.32 -10.79
N ARG A 277 8.56 -8.86 -11.76
CA ARG A 277 8.72 -7.53 -12.35
C ARG A 277 8.60 -6.41 -11.31
N ALA A 278 7.69 -6.54 -10.34
CA ALA A 278 7.54 -5.56 -9.26
C ALA A 278 8.75 -5.56 -8.33
N TYR A 279 9.26 -6.75 -7.98
CA TYR A 279 10.50 -6.87 -7.21
C TYR A 279 11.69 -6.25 -7.93
N ASP A 280 11.86 -6.58 -9.21
CA ASP A 280 12.96 -6.11 -10.05
C ASP A 280 12.98 -4.58 -10.14
N VAL A 281 11.85 -3.98 -10.55
CA VAL A 281 11.73 -2.52 -10.71
C VAL A 281 11.96 -1.80 -9.39
N ASN A 282 11.33 -2.26 -8.30
CA ASN A 282 11.45 -1.62 -7.00
C ASN A 282 12.87 -1.72 -6.46
N THR A 283 13.50 -2.89 -6.54
CA THR A 283 14.87 -3.08 -6.05
C THR A 283 15.86 -2.22 -6.81
N HIS A 284 15.76 -2.12 -8.14
CA HIS A 284 16.61 -1.22 -8.91
C HIS A 284 16.41 0.25 -8.53
N ILE A 285 15.18 0.69 -8.23
CA ILE A 285 14.91 2.05 -7.75
C ILE A 285 15.61 2.30 -6.41
N ILE A 286 15.52 1.35 -5.46
CA ILE A 286 16.18 1.43 -4.15
C ILE A 286 17.69 1.57 -4.32
N ILE A 287 18.32 0.64 -5.05
CA ILE A 287 19.78 0.61 -5.23
C ILE A 287 20.29 1.87 -5.92
N LYS A 288 19.66 2.27 -7.03
CA LYS A 288 20.06 3.50 -7.78
C LYS A 288 19.96 4.74 -6.92
N ARG A 289 18.97 4.79 -6.04
CA ARG A 289 18.82 5.91 -5.12
C ARG A 289 19.93 5.92 -4.07
N MET A 290 20.23 4.78 -3.46
CA MET A 290 21.28 4.69 -2.45
C MET A 290 22.67 4.97 -3.05
N LEU A 291 22.93 4.54 -4.28
CA LEU A 291 24.14 4.93 -5.03
C LEU A 291 24.23 6.46 -5.18
N LYS A 292 23.13 7.10 -5.60
CA LYS A 292 23.07 8.56 -5.72
C LYS A 292 23.28 9.28 -4.38
N GLU A 293 22.71 8.76 -3.30
CA GLU A 293 22.91 9.29 -1.94
C GLU A 293 24.35 9.14 -1.46
N ALA A 294 25.07 8.10 -1.92
CA ALA A 294 26.50 7.92 -1.71
C ALA A 294 27.39 8.76 -2.66
N GLY A 295 26.80 9.54 -3.57
CA GLY A 295 27.53 10.39 -4.52
C GLY A 295 28.03 9.67 -5.78
N LEU A 296 27.44 8.51 -6.12
CA LEU A 296 27.76 7.69 -7.29
C LEU A 296 26.69 7.79 -8.39
#